data_AF-A0A933TES6-F1
#
_entry.id   AF-A0A933TES6-F1
#
_cell.length_a   1.000
_cell.length_b   1.000
_cell.length_c   1.000
_cell.angle_alpha   90.00
_cell.angle_beta   90.00
_cell.angle_gamma   90.00
#
_symmetry.space_group_name_H-M   'P 1'
#
loop_
_entity.id
_entity.type
_entity.pdbx_description
1 polymer ?
#
loop_
_entity_poly.entity_id
_entity_poly.type
_entity_poly.pdbx_seq_one_letter_code
_entity_poly.pdbx_strand_id
1 'polypeptide(L)'
;MRGKNLLSALMPRLTKIAVRQAVLDNIPAIDFPRLGERIRRGHYAIRISAPPGECHVAIDGGCWRSCRRDSGYFWYDWRPEPGSHHIMARNRSDNGWGHTETTCVV
;
A
#
# COMPACT_ATOMS: atom_id res chain seq x y z
N MET A 1 -47.15 -2.20 -19.46
CA MET A 1 -45.67 -2.14 -19.53
C MET A 1 -45.17 -1.28 -18.36
N ARG A 2 -44.61 -1.86 -17.30
CA ARG A 2 -44.05 -1.13 -16.15
C ARG A 2 -42.61 -0.71 -16.45
N GLY A 3 -42.35 0.59 -16.47
CA GLY A 3 -41.00 1.15 -16.62
C GLY A 3 -40.09 0.64 -15.50
N LYS A 4 -38.99 0.00 -15.87
CA LYS A 4 -37.96 -0.40 -14.92
C LYS A 4 -37.24 0.87 -14.45
N ASN A 5 -37.37 1.21 -13.17
CA ASN A 5 -36.70 2.35 -12.55
C ASN A 5 -35.19 2.22 -12.70
N LEU A 6 -34.60 2.93 -13.68
CA LEU A 6 -33.16 2.98 -13.92
C LEU A 6 -32.37 3.38 -12.66
N LEU A 7 -32.98 4.19 -11.78
CA LEU A 7 -32.39 4.68 -10.54
C LEU A 7 -32.06 3.56 -9.53
N SER A 8 -32.88 2.50 -9.41
CA SER A 8 -32.64 1.44 -8.42
C SER A 8 -31.51 0.48 -8.79
N ALA A 9 -31.22 0.33 -10.09
CA ALA A 9 -30.10 -0.47 -10.58
C ALA A 9 -28.78 0.33 -10.64
N LEU A 10 -28.85 1.65 -10.82
CA LEU A 10 -27.70 2.56 -10.84
C LEU A 10 -27.10 2.78 -9.44
N MET A 11 -27.93 2.91 -8.41
CA MET A 11 -27.49 3.17 -7.03
C MET A 11 -26.44 2.16 -6.51
N PRO A 12 -26.68 0.83 -6.48
CA PRO A 12 -25.68 -0.11 -5.97
C PRO A 12 -24.40 -0.18 -6.82
N ARG A 13 -24.48 0.17 -8.11
CA ARG A 13 -23.33 0.17 -9.03
C ARG A 13 -22.44 1.39 -8.80
N LEU A 14 -23.04 2.56 -8.58
CA LEU A 14 -22.33 3.79 -8.24
C LEU A 14 -21.62 3.68 -6.89
N THR A 15 -22.28 3.08 -5.88
CA THR A 15 -21.66 2.82 -4.58
C THR A 15 -20.46 1.88 -4.69
N LYS A 16 -20.57 0.81 -5.50
CA LYS A 16 -19.45 -0.12 -5.73
C LYS A 16 -18.26 0.53 -6.44
N ILE A 17 -18.51 1.41 -7.41
CA ILE A 17 -17.47 2.16 -8.12
C ILE A 17 -16.79 3.14 -7.17
N ALA A 18 -17.56 3.88 -6.37
CA ALA A 18 -17.02 4.83 -5.39
C ALA A 18 -16.16 4.14 -4.32
N VAL A 19 -16.60 3.00 -3.79
CA VAL A 19 -15.80 2.20 -2.83
C VAL A 19 -14.52 1.70 -3.47
N ARG A 20 -14.56 1.21 -4.72
CA ARG A 20 -13.37 0.78 -5.45
C ARG A 20 -12.40 1.95 -5.66
N GLN A 21 -12.89 3.11 -6.07
CA GLN A 21 -12.07 4.29 -6.26
C GLN A 21 -11.42 4.75 -4.94
N ALA A 22 -12.21 4.79 -3.87
CA ALA A 22 -11.68 5.14 -2.56
C ALA A 22 -10.63 4.13 -2.07
N VAL A 23 -10.73 2.84 -2.38
CA VAL A 23 -9.67 1.87 -2.08
C VAL A 23 -8.40 2.15 -2.91
N LEU A 24 -8.55 2.50 -4.20
CA LEU A 24 -7.42 2.85 -5.07
C LEU A 24 -6.70 4.11 -4.58
N ASP A 25 -7.44 5.11 -4.12
CA ASP A 25 -6.89 6.36 -3.57
C ASP A 25 -6.04 6.13 -2.31
N ASN A 26 -6.20 4.97 -1.68
CA ASN A 26 -5.47 4.56 -0.47
C ASN A 26 -4.37 3.54 -0.73
N ILE A 27 -4.05 3.23 -1.99
CA ILE A 27 -2.94 2.36 -2.31
C ILE A 27 -1.63 3.12 -2.01
N PRO A 28 -0.81 2.65 -1.05
CA PRO A 28 0.52 3.22 -0.86
C PRO A 28 1.41 2.92 -2.07
N ALA A 29 2.44 3.71 -2.28
CA ALA A 29 3.52 3.46 -3.22
C ALA A 29 4.82 3.22 -2.44
N ILE A 30 5.50 2.10 -2.69
CA ILE A 30 6.86 1.88 -2.19
C ILE A 30 7.81 2.62 -3.13
N ASP A 31 8.28 3.79 -2.70
CA ASP A 31 9.22 4.61 -3.49
C ASP A 31 10.61 3.97 -3.53
N PHE A 32 11.00 3.40 -2.39
CA PHE A 32 12.26 2.73 -2.16
C PHE A 32 12.07 1.55 -1.20
N PRO A 33 12.60 0.35 -1.50
CA PRO A 33 13.35 0.06 -2.72
C PRO A 33 12.46 -0.04 -3.96
N ARG A 34 13.00 0.30 -5.12
CA ARG A 34 12.33 0.08 -6.40
C ARG A 34 12.37 -1.40 -6.77
N LEU A 35 11.48 -1.81 -7.68
CA LEU A 35 11.47 -3.17 -8.20
C LEU A 35 12.84 -3.55 -8.79
N GLY A 36 13.42 -4.63 -8.28
CA GLY A 36 14.73 -5.14 -8.69
C GLY A 36 15.92 -4.32 -8.19
N GLU A 37 15.72 -3.33 -7.32
CA GLU A 37 16.81 -2.52 -6.79
C GLU A 37 17.81 -3.39 -6.01
N ARG A 38 19.11 -3.14 -6.23
CA ARG A 38 20.22 -3.78 -5.51
C ARG A 38 20.61 -2.91 -4.32
N ILE A 39 20.23 -3.34 -3.12
CA ILE A 39 20.50 -2.66 -1.86
C ILE A 39 21.88 -3.08 -1.35
N ARG A 40 22.65 -2.15 -0.78
CA ARG A 40 23.89 -2.52 -0.08
C ARG A 40 23.57 -3.09 1.30
N ARG A 41 24.33 -4.11 1.70
CA ARG A 41 24.32 -4.64 3.08
C ARG A 41 24.45 -3.51 4.11
N GLY A 42 23.69 -3.60 5.20
CA GLY A 42 23.73 -2.65 6.31
C GLY A 42 22.37 -2.07 6.64
N HIS A 43 22.35 -0.83 7.16
CA HIS A 43 21.12 -0.12 7.45
C HIS A 43 20.50 0.44 6.16
N TYR A 44 19.20 0.20 5.98
CA TYR A 44 18.40 0.72 4.89
C TYR A 44 17.10 1.30 5.44
N ALA A 45 16.51 2.25 4.73
CA ALA A 45 15.20 2.81 5.08
C ALA A 45 14.25 2.61 3.91
N ILE A 46 13.18 1.84 4.13
CA ILE A 46 12.10 1.70 3.16
C ILE A 46 11.29 3.00 3.20
N ARG A 47 11.08 3.64 2.04
CA ARG A 47 10.26 4.85 1.91
C ARG A 47 8.97 4.55 1.19
N ILE A 48 7.87 4.96 1.80
CA ILE A 48 6.52 4.75 1.29
C ILE A 48 5.81 6.10 1.20
N SER A 49 5.25 6.38 0.01
CA SER A 49 4.34 7.49 -0.23
C SER A 49 2.91 7.00 -0.08
N ALA A 50 2.11 7.62 0.78
CA ALA A 50 0.70 7.26 0.96
C ALA A 50 -0.09 8.43 1.55
N PRO A 51 -1.43 8.45 1.40
CA PRO A 51 -2.29 9.40 2.09
C PRO A 51 -2.10 9.44 3.62
N PRO A 52 -2.58 10.50 4.30
CA PRO A 52 -2.72 10.52 5.76
C PRO A 52 -3.41 9.25 6.30
N GLY A 53 -2.90 8.67 7.38
CA GLY A 53 -3.35 7.36 7.88
C GLY A 53 -2.24 6.51 8.52
N GLU A 54 -2.57 5.24 8.76
CA GLU A 54 -1.67 4.22 9.30
C GLU A 54 -1.03 3.40 8.17
N CYS A 55 0.28 3.57 7.98
CA CYS A 55 1.04 2.75 7.04
C CYS A 55 1.79 1.62 7.76
N HIS A 56 1.74 0.43 7.18
CA HIS A 56 2.45 -0.75 7.67
C HIS A 56 3.25 -1.40 6.54
N VAL A 57 4.34 -2.07 6.91
CA VAL A 57 5.17 -2.88 6.00
C VAL A 57 5.28 -4.31 6.52
N ALA A 58 5.27 -5.27 5.60
CA ALA A 58 5.63 -6.67 5.85
C ALA A 58 6.77 -7.05 4.90
N ILE A 59 7.68 -7.90 5.37
CA ILE A 59 8.85 -8.35 4.61
C ILE A 59 8.84 -9.87 4.63
N ASP A 60 8.95 -10.48 3.45
CA ASP A 60 8.97 -11.94 3.23
C ASP A 60 7.79 -12.69 3.87
N GLY A 61 6.60 -12.12 3.77
CA GLY A 61 5.38 -12.70 4.36
C GLY A 61 5.32 -12.64 5.90
N GLY A 62 6.26 -11.93 6.54
CA GLY A 62 6.28 -11.75 7.99
C GLY A 62 5.19 -10.82 8.54
N CYS A 63 5.29 -10.50 9.82
CA CYS A 63 4.31 -9.64 10.49
C CYS A 63 4.32 -8.21 9.93
N TRP A 64 3.13 -7.60 9.88
CA TRP A 64 2.96 -6.18 9.58
C TRP A 64 3.53 -5.32 10.71
N ARG A 65 4.40 -4.38 10.36
CA ARG A 65 5.05 -3.45 11.28
C ARG A 65 4.72 -2.02 10.91
N SER A 66 4.45 -1.18 11.90
CA SER A 66 4.08 0.23 11.69
C SER A 66 5.26 1.03 11.13
N CYS A 67 4.96 1.93 10.20
CA CYS A 67 5.95 2.85 9.64
C CYS A 67 5.93 4.19 10.40
N ARG A 68 7.11 4.79 10.59
CA ARG A 68 7.25 6.13 11.16
C ARG A 68 6.89 7.17 10.10
N ARG A 69 5.96 8.07 10.40
CA ARG A 69 5.68 9.23 9.54
C ARG A 69 6.72 10.32 9.77
N ASP A 70 7.36 10.78 8.72
CA ASP A 70 8.34 11.88 8.76
C ASP A 70 8.46 12.56 7.40
N SER A 71 8.50 13.90 7.40
CA SER A 71 8.73 14.74 6.22
C SER A 71 7.80 14.44 5.03
N GLY A 72 6.53 14.10 5.31
CA GLY A 72 5.51 13.80 4.30
C GLY A 72 5.50 12.35 3.79
N TYR A 73 6.39 11.50 4.30
CA TYR A 73 6.50 10.09 3.91
C TYR A 73 6.35 9.16 5.11
N PHE A 74 6.27 7.87 4.83
CA PHE A 74 6.37 6.82 5.82
C PHE A 74 7.68 6.07 5.64
N TRP A 75 8.33 5.80 6.76
CA TRP A 75 9.66 5.20 6.82
C TRP A 75 9.65 3.96 7.68
N TYR A 76 10.37 2.93 7.22
CA TYR A 76 10.67 1.75 8.02
C TYR A 76 12.16 1.45 7.95
N ASP A 77 12.82 1.58 9.10
CA ASP A 77 14.24 1.27 9.24
C ASP A 77 14.44 -0.25 9.24
N TRP A 78 15.31 -0.72 8.37
CA TRP A 78 15.50 -2.13 8.07
C TRP A 78 16.99 -2.48 7.98
N ARG A 79 17.33 -3.69 8.40
CA ARG A 79 18.65 -4.29 8.24
C ARG A 79 18.47 -5.60 7.44
N PRO A 80 18.48 -5.53 6.10
CA PRO A 80 18.33 -6.72 5.28
C PRO A 80 19.50 -7.69 5.44
N GLU A 81 19.17 -8.97 5.44
CA GLU A 81 20.12 -10.03 5.14
C GLU A 81 20.35 -10.13 3.62
N PRO A 82 21.39 -10.82 3.14
CA PRO A 82 21.61 -11.00 1.70
C PRO A 82 20.52 -11.87 1.07
N GLY A 83 20.14 -11.53 -0.16
CA GLY A 83 19.17 -12.30 -0.94
C GLY A 83 18.06 -11.46 -1.56
N SER A 84 17.07 -12.15 -2.12
CA SER A 84 15.88 -11.52 -2.68
C SER A 84 14.83 -11.36 -1.58
N HIS A 85 14.25 -10.17 -1.47
CA HIS A 85 13.24 -9.85 -0.47
C HIS A 85 11.96 -9.33 -1.12
N HIS A 86 10.82 -9.85 -0.68
CA HIS A 86 9.50 -9.37 -1.05
C HIS A 86 8.98 -8.43 0.02
N ILE A 87 8.63 -7.21 -0.39
CA ILE A 87 8.20 -6.15 0.53
C ILE A 87 6.77 -5.77 0.16
N MET A 88 5.88 -5.82 1.14
CA MET A 88 4.50 -5.38 1.01
C MET A 88 4.28 -4.15 1.88
N ALA A 89 3.59 -3.14 1.34
CA ALA A 89 3.15 -1.97 2.09
C ALA A 89 1.63 -1.89 2.05
N ARG A 90 1.01 -1.45 3.15
CA ARG A 90 -0.42 -1.17 3.22
C ARG A 90 -0.70 0.14 3.94
N ASN A 91 -1.76 0.84 3.54
CA ASN A 91 -2.25 2.04 4.22
C ASN A 91 -3.72 1.88 4.60
N ARG A 92 -4.08 2.35 5.79
CA ARG A 92 -5.47 2.33 6.29
C ARG A 92 -6.21 3.59 5.92
N SER A 93 -7.45 3.41 5.50
CA SER A 93 -8.45 4.46 5.31
C SER A 93 -9.79 4.07 5.93
N ASP A 94 -10.74 5.00 5.93
CA ASP A 94 -12.12 4.76 6.35
C ASP A 94 -12.80 3.63 5.56
N ASN A 95 -12.35 3.41 4.31
CA ASN A 95 -12.93 2.42 3.40
C ASN A 95 -12.16 1.08 3.39
N GLY A 96 -11.13 0.93 4.24
CA GLY A 96 -10.34 -0.29 4.39
C GLY A 96 -8.86 -0.09 4.07
N TRP A 97 -8.19 -1.20 3.73
CA TRP A 97 -6.75 -1.24 3.47
C TRP A 97 -6.47 -1.24 1.96
N GLY A 98 -5.68 -0.27 1.50
CA GLY A 98 -4.99 -0.36 0.21
C GLY A 98 -3.61 -0.98 0.42
N HIS A 99 -3.12 -1.77 -0.54
CA HIS A 99 -1.79 -2.37 -0.45
C HIS A 99 -1.06 -2.39 -1.80
N THR A 100 0.26 -2.43 -1.74
CA THR A 100 1.18 -2.61 -2.88
C THR A 100 2.34 -3.51 -2.47
N GLU A 101 3.12 -3.95 -3.44
CA GLU A 101 4.30 -4.78 -3.21
C GLU A 101 5.44 -4.48 -4.19
N THR A 102 6.65 -4.81 -3.78
CA THR A 102 7.86 -4.76 -4.61
C THR A 102 8.81 -5.89 -4.19
N THR A 103 9.82 -6.13 -5.03
CA THR A 103 10.90 -7.07 -4.72
C THR A 103 12.24 -6.37 -4.92
N CYS A 104 13.18 -6.57 -4.00
CA CYS A 104 14.55 -6.06 -4.10
C CYS A 104 15.57 -7.17 -3.86
N VAL A 105 16.84 -6.91 -4.17
CA VAL A 105 17.96 -7.82 -3.91
C VAL A 105 18.99 -7.11 -3.05
N VAL A 106 19.53 -7.80 -2.05
CA VAL A 106 20.58 -7.29 -1.13
C VAL A 106 21.87 -8.08 -1.29
#